data_AF-A0A7L3QQ77-F1
#
_entry.id   AF-A0A7L3QQ77-F1
#
_cell.length_a   1.000
_cell.length_b   1.000
_cell.length_c   1.000
_cell.angle_alpha   90.00
_cell.angle_beta   90.00
_cell.angle_gamma   90.00
#
_symmetry.space_group_name_H-M   'P 1'
#
loop_
_entity.id
_entity.type
_entity.pdbx_description
1 polymer ?
#
loop_
_entity_poly.entity_id
_entity_poly.type
_entity_poly.pdbx_seq_one_letter_code
_entity_poly.pdbx_strand_id
1 'polypeptide(L)'
;PRQSRRRKSLAIAYEPGQGDGAEPRRARWEPRDWREQLERIREMRRSRDAPVDEMGVHKCYDSSAPPQVMRYQVLLALMLSSQTKDQVTSAAMLRLRRRGLTVDSVLQMEDETLAQIIYPVGFWRNKVKYIKQTTAILKQKYGGDIPSTVEELVQLPGVGPKMAHLAMHIAWDSVAGI
;
A
#
# COMPACT_ATOMS: atom_id res chain seq x y z
N PRO A 1 37.82 6.78 21.95
CA PRO A 1 37.02 7.81 21.25
C PRO A 1 36.72 7.41 19.79
N ARG A 2 35.54 6.82 19.54
CA ARG A 2 35.09 6.45 18.19
C ARG A 2 34.24 7.60 17.62
N GLN A 3 34.76 8.32 16.62
CA GLN A 3 34.01 9.36 15.93
C GLN A 3 32.92 8.72 15.05
N SER A 4 31.66 9.01 15.36
CA SER A 4 30.50 8.67 14.56
C SER A 4 30.47 9.52 13.29
N ARG A 5 30.68 8.90 12.13
CA ARG A 5 30.45 9.54 10.82
C ARG A 5 28.94 9.63 10.59
N ARG A 6 28.37 10.81 10.82
CA ARG A 6 26.98 11.16 10.45
C ARG A 6 26.81 10.97 8.94
N ARG A 7 25.96 10.01 8.52
CA ARG A 7 25.55 9.86 7.11
C ARG A 7 24.82 11.14 6.68
N LYS A 8 25.30 11.83 5.65
CA LYS A 8 24.61 12.97 5.05
C LYS A 8 23.30 12.46 4.41
N SER A 9 22.17 12.98 4.88
CA SER A 9 20.87 12.82 4.23
C SER A 9 20.91 13.54 2.89
N LEU A 10 20.88 12.81 1.78
CA LEU A 10 20.65 13.40 0.46
C LEU A 10 19.15 13.70 0.36
N ALA A 11 18.80 14.98 0.37
CA ALA A 11 17.43 15.40 0.08
C ALA A 11 17.16 15.15 -1.41
N ILE A 12 16.21 14.27 -1.71
CA ILE A 12 15.67 14.13 -3.06
C ILE A 12 14.69 15.30 -3.23
N ALA A 13 15.14 16.37 -3.87
CA ALA A 13 14.27 17.47 -4.26
C ALA A 13 13.50 17.07 -5.52
N TYR A 14 12.17 17.22 -5.50
CA TYR A 14 11.35 17.18 -6.70
C TYR A 14 11.36 18.58 -7.29
N GLU A 15 11.72 18.72 -8.58
CA GLU A 15 11.72 20.02 -9.23
C GLU A 15 10.30 20.57 -9.38
N PRO A 16 10.05 21.85 -9.06
CA PRO A 16 8.76 22.47 -9.31
C PRO A 16 8.54 22.62 -10.81
N GLY A 17 7.34 22.28 -11.28
CA GLY A 17 6.96 22.41 -12.68
C GLY A 17 7.05 23.87 -13.15
N GLN A 18 7.94 24.14 -14.09
CA GLN A 18 7.98 25.40 -14.83
C GLN A 18 7.31 25.23 -16.19
N GLY A 19 6.33 26.10 -16.46
CA GLY A 19 5.66 26.23 -17.74
C GLY A 19 6.51 26.97 -18.79
N ASP A 20 6.19 26.61 -20.04
CA ASP A 20 6.38 27.31 -21.32
C ASP A 20 7.74 27.94 -21.64
N GLY A 21 8.62 27.06 -22.13
CA GLY A 21 9.67 27.38 -23.10
C GLY A 21 9.93 26.15 -23.96
N ALA A 22 9.58 26.21 -25.26
CA ALA A 22 9.75 25.08 -26.17
C ALA A 22 11.23 24.86 -26.51
N GLU A 23 11.96 24.16 -25.63
CA GLU A 23 13.27 23.60 -25.96
C GLU A 23 13.14 22.47 -27.00
N PRO A 24 14.09 22.33 -27.94
CA PRO A 24 14.11 21.20 -28.86
C PRO A 24 14.16 19.90 -28.07
N ARG A 25 13.19 19.00 -28.32
CA ARG A 25 13.06 17.70 -27.64
C ARG A 25 14.39 16.95 -27.75
N ARG A 26 15.18 16.95 -26.67
CA ARG A 26 16.41 16.16 -26.57
C ARG A 26 16.09 14.72 -26.98
N ALA A 27 16.95 14.12 -27.81
CA ALA A 27 16.82 12.72 -28.16
C ALA A 27 16.64 11.91 -26.87
N ARG A 28 15.51 11.20 -26.77
CA ARG A 28 15.11 10.49 -25.56
C ARG A 28 16.21 9.47 -25.25
N TRP A 29 16.96 9.71 -24.19
CA TRP A 29 17.99 8.77 -23.76
C TRP A 29 17.31 7.45 -23.40
N GLU A 30 17.81 6.36 -23.97
CA GLU A 30 17.32 5.01 -23.74
C GLU A 30 18.52 4.11 -23.36
N PRO A 31 18.42 3.28 -22.31
CA PRO A 31 19.48 2.34 -21.96
C PRO A 31 19.78 1.38 -23.12
N ARG A 32 21.00 0.84 -23.20
CA ARG A 32 21.31 -0.21 -24.18
C ARG A 32 20.41 -1.43 -23.96
N ASP A 33 19.94 -2.02 -25.06
CA ASP A 33 19.17 -3.26 -25.10
C ASP A 33 17.87 -3.27 -24.26
N TRP A 34 17.35 -2.10 -23.83
CA TRP A 34 16.17 -2.04 -22.94
C TRP A 34 14.94 -2.71 -23.53
N ARG A 35 14.79 -2.68 -24.86
CA ARG A 35 13.68 -3.32 -25.59
C ARG A 35 13.76 -4.84 -25.47
N GLU A 36 14.94 -5.40 -25.70
CA GLU A 36 15.18 -6.84 -25.55
C GLU A 36 15.00 -7.26 -24.08
N GLN A 37 15.49 -6.48 -23.12
CA GLN A 37 15.26 -6.77 -21.70
C GLN A 37 13.77 -6.74 -21.34
N LEU A 38 13.02 -5.76 -21.86
CA LEU A 38 11.58 -5.68 -21.64
C LEU A 38 10.85 -6.89 -22.26
N GLU A 39 11.24 -7.32 -23.47
CA GLU A 39 10.69 -8.52 -24.11
C GLU A 39 11.00 -9.78 -23.29
N ARG A 40 12.23 -9.93 -22.78
CA ARG A 40 12.60 -11.04 -21.90
C ARG A 40 11.78 -11.04 -20.59
N ILE A 41 11.58 -9.88 -19.98
CA ILE A 41 10.74 -9.74 -18.77
C ILE A 41 9.28 -10.13 -19.09
N ARG A 42 8.75 -9.69 -20.24
CA ARG A 42 7.41 -10.05 -20.69
C ARG A 42 7.26 -11.55 -20.90
N GLU A 43 8.24 -12.19 -21.52
CA GLU A 43 8.25 -13.65 -21.72
C GLU A 43 8.34 -14.38 -20.37
N MET A 44 9.27 -13.99 -19.50
CA MET A 44 9.41 -14.56 -18.15
C MET A 44 8.12 -14.43 -17.31
N ARG A 45 7.36 -13.35 -17.49
CA ARG A 45 6.12 -13.07 -16.74
C ARG A 45 4.85 -13.46 -17.50
N ARG A 46 4.97 -14.16 -18.63
CA ARG A 46 3.84 -14.55 -19.48
C ARG A 46 2.83 -15.44 -18.76
N SER A 47 3.30 -16.38 -17.92
CA SER A 47 2.44 -17.31 -17.16
C SER A 47 1.73 -16.66 -15.97
N ARG A 48 2.25 -15.54 -15.44
CA ARG A 48 1.74 -14.86 -14.25
C ARG A 48 1.55 -15.80 -13.05
N ASP A 49 2.52 -16.68 -12.83
CA ASP A 49 2.51 -17.72 -11.81
C ASP A 49 3.08 -17.29 -10.45
N ALA A 50 3.35 -16.00 -10.26
CA ALA A 50 3.88 -15.53 -8.97
C ALA A 50 2.74 -15.41 -7.96
N PRO A 51 3.00 -15.64 -6.66
CA PRO A 51 1.97 -15.51 -5.63
C PRO A 51 1.24 -14.17 -5.63
N VAL A 52 1.91 -13.08 -5.98
CA VAL A 52 1.29 -11.74 -6.05
C VAL A 52 0.17 -11.64 -7.09
N ASP A 53 0.20 -12.46 -8.15
CA ASP A 53 -0.81 -12.42 -9.22
C ASP A 53 -2.18 -12.93 -8.72
N GLU A 54 -2.19 -13.89 -7.80
CA GLU A 54 -3.41 -14.48 -7.22
C GLU A 54 -3.72 -13.98 -5.81
N MET A 55 -2.67 -13.71 -5.03
CA MET A 55 -2.74 -13.44 -3.58
C MET A 55 -2.23 -12.04 -3.21
N GLY A 56 -1.93 -11.20 -4.21
CA GLY A 56 -1.55 -9.82 -3.98
C GLY A 56 -2.67 -9.01 -3.34
N VAL A 57 -2.31 -7.83 -2.82
CA VAL A 57 -3.26 -6.90 -2.17
C VAL A 57 -4.48 -6.59 -3.05
N HIS A 58 -4.29 -6.49 -4.37
CA HIS A 58 -5.35 -6.22 -5.34
C HIS A 58 -6.41 -7.36 -5.46
N LYS A 59 -6.21 -8.48 -4.75
CA LYS A 59 -7.15 -9.61 -4.62
C LYS A 59 -7.66 -9.79 -3.18
N CYS A 60 -7.16 -8.99 -2.22
CA CYS A 60 -7.40 -9.18 -0.79
C CYS A 60 -8.59 -8.39 -0.24
N TYR A 61 -9.60 -8.08 -1.06
CA TYR A 61 -10.81 -7.36 -0.67
C TYR A 61 -12.06 -8.04 -1.24
N ASP A 62 -13.22 -7.76 -0.65
CA ASP A 62 -14.52 -8.19 -1.15
C ASP A 62 -15.06 -7.15 -2.16
N SER A 63 -15.14 -7.53 -3.43
CA SER A 63 -15.65 -6.68 -4.50
C SER A 63 -17.18 -6.53 -4.48
N SER A 64 -17.88 -7.36 -3.70
CA SER A 64 -19.34 -7.25 -3.50
C SER A 64 -19.71 -6.38 -2.30
N ALA A 65 -18.74 -6.01 -1.47
CA ALA A 65 -18.96 -5.14 -0.32
C ALA A 65 -19.23 -3.69 -0.76
N PRO A 66 -19.91 -2.87 0.07
CA PRO A 66 -20.05 -1.45 -0.20
C PRO A 66 -18.69 -0.78 -0.47
N PRO A 67 -18.60 0.22 -1.37
CA PRO A 67 -17.32 0.79 -1.80
C PRO A 67 -16.42 1.24 -0.63
N GLN A 68 -16.99 1.90 0.38
CA GLN A 68 -16.28 2.32 1.59
C GLN A 68 -15.65 1.13 2.35
N VAL A 69 -16.38 0.02 2.48
CA VAL A 69 -15.88 -1.19 3.12
C VAL A 69 -14.78 -1.82 2.27
N MET A 70 -14.97 -1.92 0.96
CA MET A 70 -13.96 -2.44 0.04
C MET A 70 -12.65 -1.66 0.13
N ARG A 71 -12.70 -0.32 0.10
CA ARG A 71 -11.52 0.55 0.22
C ARG A 71 -10.81 0.41 1.57
N TYR A 72 -11.56 0.29 2.66
CA TYR A 72 -11.00 -0.01 3.97
C TYR A 72 -10.24 -1.35 3.99
N GLN A 73 -10.81 -2.38 3.36
CA GLN A 73 -10.14 -3.69 3.24
C GLN A 73 -8.85 -3.60 2.41
N VAL A 74 -8.84 -2.81 1.33
CA VAL A 74 -7.62 -2.54 0.54
C VAL A 74 -6.54 -1.89 1.42
N LEU A 75 -6.90 -0.87 2.20
CA LEU A 75 -5.94 -0.19 3.09
C LEU A 75 -5.36 -1.16 4.13
N LEU A 76 -6.19 -1.98 4.77
CA LEU A 76 -5.71 -2.96 5.74
C LEU A 76 -4.80 -4.02 5.10
N ALA A 77 -5.12 -4.49 3.90
CA ALA A 77 -4.27 -5.41 3.17
C ALA A 77 -2.88 -4.79 2.87
N LEU A 78 -2.82 -3.50 2.51
CA LEU A 78 -1.56 -2.77 2.33
C LEU A 78 -0.76 -2.65 3.63
N MET A 79 -1.42 -2.28 4.74
CA MET A 79 -0.75 -2.18 6.04
C MET A 79 -0.17 -3.54 6.48
N LEU A 80 -0.91 -4.63 6.24
CA LEU A 80 -0.47 -6.00 6.58
C LEU A 80 0.63 -6.53 5.64
N SER A 81 0.68 -6.11 4.37
CA SER A 81 1.62 -6.66 3.38
C SER A 81 3.07 -6.25 3.61
N SER A 82 3.31 -5.14 4.31
CA SER A 82 4.68 -4.69 4.61
C SER A 82 5.52 -5.78 5.28
N GLN A 83 6.65 -6.13 4.65
CA GLN A 83 7.57 -7.16 5.14
C GLN A 83 6.85 -8.50 5.46
N THR A 84 5.83 -8.86 4.69
CA THR A 84 5.05 -10.09 4.85
C THR A 84 4.79 -10.70 3.48
N LYS A 85 4.90 -12.03 3.36
CA LYS A 85 4.64 -12.76 2.10
C LYS A 85 3.18 -12.62 1.68
N ASP A 86 2.91 -12.64 0.37
CA ASP A 86 1.55 -12.47 -0.18
C ASP A 86 0.56 -13.51 0.36
N GLN A 87 0.95 -14.79 0.43
CA GLN A 87 0.08 -15.86 0.94
C GLN A 87 -0.30 -15.64 2.42
N VAL A 88 0.63 -15.11 3.22
CA VAL A 88 0.40 -14.83 4.64
C VAL A 88 -0.55 -13.65 4.81
N THR A 89 -0.35 -12.59 4.00
CA THR A 89 -1.22 -11.42 3.96
C THR A 89 -2.63 -11.80 3.53
N SER A 90 -2.77 -12.53 2.42
CA SER A 90 -4.06 -13.01 1.90
C SER A 90 -4.79 -13.90 2.92
N ALA A 91 -4.09 -14.83 3.55
CA ALA A 91 -4.68 -15.67 4.60
C ALA A 91 -5.15 -14.86 5.82
N ALA A 92 -4.41 -13.83 6.24
CA ALA A 92 -4.82 -12.93 7.31
C ALA A 92 -6.06 -12.11 6.93
N MET A 93 -6.08 -11.54 5.72
CA MET A 93 -7.23 -10.80 5.19
C MET A 93 -8.46 -11.69 5.08
N LEU A 94 -8.33 -12.96 4.65
CA LEU A 94 -9.43 -13.90 4.62
C LEU A 94 -10.02 -14.14 6.03
N ARG A 95 -9.17 -14.34 7.05
CA ARG A 95 -9.64 -14.52 8.44
C ARG A 95 -10.35 -13.27 8.97
N LEU A 96 -9.84 -12.08 8.67
CA LEU A 96 -10.48 -10.81 9.04
C LEU A 96 -11.84 -10.66 8.36
N ARG A 97 -11.93 -10.87 7.04
CA ARG A 97 -13.18 -10.73 6.29
C ARG A 97 -14.26 -11.70 6.74
N ARG A 98 -13.91 -12.93 7.12
CA ARG A 98 -14.86 -13.90 7.70
C ARG A 98 -15.52 -13.42 9.00
N ARG A 99 -14.95 -12.42 9.67
CA ARG A 99 -15.51 -11.77 10.86
C ARG A 99 -16.17 -10.43 10.56
N GLY A 100 -16.39 -10.10 9.29
CA GLY A 100 -16.98 -8.84 8.83
C GLY A 100 -15.99 -7.68 8.95
N LEU A 101 -15.08 -7.52 7.99
CA LEU A 101 -14.01 -6.51 8.05
C LEU A 101 -14.53 -5.11 7.67
N THR A 102 -14.91 -4.32 8.66
CA THR A 102 -15.38 -2.93 8.56
C THR A 102 -14.65 -2.06 9.59
N VAL A 103 -14.75 -0.73 9.44
CA VAL A 103 -14.20 0.21 10.43
C VAL A 103 -14.78 -0.05 11.82
N ASP A 104 -16.10 -0.23 11.92
CA ASP A 104 -16.77 -0.40 13.20
C ASP A 104 -16.40 -1.74 13.86
N SER A 105 -16.31 -2.83 13.08
CA SER A 105 -15.95 -4.14 13.64
C SER A 105 -14.51 -4.17 14.17
N VAL A 106 -13.58 -3.48 13.50
CA VAL A 106 -12.19 -3.38 13.96
C VAL A 106 -12.07 -2.49 15.19
N LEU A 107 -12.87 -1.42 15.31
CA LEU A 107 -12.89 -0.59 16.52
C LEU A 107 -13.41 -1.35 17.73
N GLN A 108 -14.45 -2.16 17.55
CA GLN A 108 -15.06 -2.97 18.61
C GLN A 108 -14.24 -4.22 18.98
N MET A 109 -13.33 -4.67 18.11
CA MET A 109 -12.52 -5.86 18.34
C MET A 109 -11.39 -5.60 19.34
N GLU A 110 -11.23 -6.42 20.38
CA GLU A 110 -10.08 -6.32 21.29
C GLU A 110 -8.73 -6.48 20.57
N ASP A 111 -7.70 -5.78 21.05
CA ASP A 111 -6.35 -5.79 20.46
C ASP A 111 -5.77 -7.22 20.42
N GLU A 112 -5.98 -8.01 21.47
CA GLU A 112 -5.56 -9.42 21.56
C GLU A 112 -6.27 -10.28 20.51
N THR A 113 -7.54 -10.00 20.23
CA THR A 113 -8.31 -10.73 19.22
C THR A 113 -7.78 -10.40 17.83
N LEU A 114 -7.55 -9.12 17.54
CA LEU A 114 -6.97 -8.69 16.26
C LEU A 114 -5.57 -9.29 16.08
N ALA A 115 -4.74 -9.24 17.13
CA ALA A 115 -3.41 -9.84 17.19
C ALA A 115 -3.43 -11.33 16.83
N GLN A 116 -4.33 -12.11 17.43
CA GLN A 116 -4.46 -13.54 17.15
C GLN A 116 -4.85 -13.80 15.69
N ILE A 117 -5.77 -13.00 15.14
CA ILE A 117 -6.20 -13.14 13.74
C ILE A 117 -5.04 -12.89 12.78
N ILE A 118 -4.21 -11.87 13.04
CA ILE A 118 -3.11 -11.48 12.14
C ILE A 118 -1.74 -12.05 12.54
N TYR A 119 -1.64 -12.87 13.60
CA TYR A 119 -0.37 -13.28 14.22
C TYR A 119 0.74 -13.75 13.25
N PRO A 120 0.46 -14.52 12.17
CA PRO A 120 1.52 -14.93 11.23
C PRO A 120 2.14 -13.78 10.43
N VAL A 121 1.53 -12.60 10.40
CA VAL A 121 2.02 -11.41 9.70
C VAL A 121 3.27 -10.87 10.40
N GLY A 122 4.27 -10.46 9.61
CA GLY A 122 5.50 -9.87 10.13
C GLY A 122 5.20 -8.58 10.91
N PHE A 123 5.84 -8.40 12.07
CA PHE A 123 5.64 -7.23 12.95
C PHE A 123 4.19 -6.99 13.40
N TRP A 124 3.40 -8.06 13.54
CA TRP A 124 1.96 -7.98 13.85
C TRP A 124 1.63 -7.09 15.06
N ARG A 125 2.46 -7.07 16.13
CA ARG A 125 2.23 -6.22 17.32
C ARG A 125 2.11 -4.73 16.97
N ASN A 126 3.05 -4.23 16.16
CA ASN A 126 3.02 -2.84 15.70
C ASN A 126 1.86 -2.61 14.72
N LYS A 127 1.54 -3.61 13.89
CA LYS A 127 0.43 -3.54 12.94
C LYS A 127 -0.92 -3.45 13.64
N VAL A 128 -1.15 -4.18 14.74
CA VAL A 128 -2.36 -4.03 15.58
C VAL A 128 -2.53 -2.58 16.00
N LYS A 129 -1.48 -2.00 16.61
CA LYS A 129 -1.49 -0.59 17.04
C LYS A 129 -1.82 0.36 15.88
N TYR A 130 -1.13 0.24 14.75
CA TYR A 130 -1.36 1.13 13.61
C TYR A 130 -2.73 0.94 12.97
N ILE A 131 -3.23 -0.30 12.87
CA ILE A 131 -4.57 -0.58 12.35
C ILE A 131 -5.62 0.08 13.25
N LYS A 132 -5.53 -0.07 14.58
CA LYS A 132 -6.46 0.54 15.52
C LYS A 132 -6.44 2.06 15.47
N GLN A 133 -5.26 2.66 15.50
CA GLN A 133 -5.09 4.11 15.39
C GLN A 133 -5.62 4.66 14.07
N THR A 134 -5.26 4.03 12.95
CA THR A 134 -5.74 4.39 11.62
C THR A 134 -7.26 4.30 11.57
N THR A 135 -7.84 3.18 12.00
CA THR A 135 -9.29 2.96 11.97
C THR A 135 -10.06 4.00 12.80
N ALA A 136 -9.52 4.39 13.96
CA ALA A 136 -10.10 5.47 14.77
C ALA A 136 -10.07 6.82 14.05
N ILE A 137 -8.95 7.16 13.40
CA ILE A 137 -8.82 8.37 12.58
C ILE A 137 -9.84 8.35 11.42
N LEU A 138 -10.00 7.21 10.74
CA LEU A 138 -10.98 7.08 9.66
C LEU A 138 -12.40 7.34 10.14
N LYS A 139 -12.80 6.75 11.27
CA LYS A 139 -14.13 6.97 11.86
C LYS A 139 -14.35 8.43 12.24
N GLN A 140 -13.36 9.07 12.85
CA GLN A 140 -13.49 10.43 13.38
C GLN A 140 -13.40 11.52 12.31
N LYS A 141 -12.44 11.41 11.38
CA LYS A 141 -12.10 12.48 10.43
C LYS A 141 -12.67 12.26 9.03
N TYR A 142 -12.83 11.02 8.61
CA TYR A 142 -13.16 10.66 7.22
C TYR A 142 -14.51 9.92 7.11
N GLY A 143 -15.37 10.02 8.12
CA GLY A 143 -16.70 9.39 8.10
C GLY A 143 -16.68 7.86 7.97
N GLY A 144 -15.57 7.21 8.33
CA GLY A 144 -15.36 5.77 8.19
C GLY A 144 -14.83 5.32 6.83
N ASP A 145 -14.48 6.23 5.91
CA ASP A 145 -13.80 5.90 4.65
C ASP A 145 -12.30 6.20 4.75
N ILE A 146 -11.52 5.76 3.75
CA ILE A 146 -10.11 6.14 3.61
C ILE A 146 -9.99 7.51 2.92
N PRO A 147 -8.89 8.26 3.10
CA PRO A 147 -8.66 9.49 2.32
C PRO A 147 -8.51 9.21 0.82
N SER A 148 -8.90 10.19 0.00
CA SER A 148 -8.85 10.13 -1.48
C SER A 148 -7.68 10.90 -2.08
N THR A 149 -6.66 11.21 -1.29
CA THR A 149 -5.43 11.89 -1.73
C THR A 149 -4.20 11.19 -1.14
N VAL A 150 -3.07 11.25 -1.86
CA VAL A 150 -1.81 10.63 -1.41
C VAL A 150 -1.32 11.31 -0.13
N GLU A 151 -1.41 12.64 -0.08
CA GLU A 151 -0.93 13.48 1.01
C GLU A 151 -1.61 13.10 2.33
N GLU A 152 -2.92 12.90 2.31
CA GLU A 152 -3.71 12.52 3.49
C GLU A 152 -3.51 11.05 3.87
N LEU A 153 -3.40 10.15 2.89
CA LEU A 153 -3.10 8.74 3.14
C LEU A 153 -1.76 8.57 3.88
N VAL A 154 -0.73 9.33 3.50
CA VAL A 154 0.59 9.29 4.16
C VAL A 154 0.56 9.81 5.61
N GLN A 155 -0.46 10.59 5.99
CA GLN A 155 -0.64 10.99 7.40
C GLN A 155 -1.16 9.87 8.29
N LEU A 156 -1.66 8.77 7.71
CA LEU A 156 -2.17 7.65 8.50
C LEU A 156 -1.01 6.84 9.13
N PRO A 157 -1.12 6.43 10.40
CA PRO A 157 -0.09 5.65 11.08
C PRO A 157 0.28 4.38 10.31
N GLY A 158 1.56 4.22 10.00
CA GLY A 158 2.07 3.03 9.30
C GLY A 158 1.86 3.02 7.78
N VAL A 159 1.32 4.10 7.19
CA VAL A 159 1.14 4.25 5.75
C VAL A 159 2.26 5.11 5.17
N GLY A 160 3.08 4.55 4.28
CA GLY A 160 4.12 5.29 3.55
C GLY A 160 3.72 5.66 2.13
N PRO A 161 4.51 6.49 1.41
CA PRO A 161 4.18 6.97 0.06
C PRO A 161 3.81 5.86 -0.93
N LYS A 162 4.59 4.76 -0.95
CA LYS A 162 4.29 3.61 -1.83
C LYS A 162 2.92 2.98 -1.55
N MET A 163 2.54 2.87 -0.27
CA MET A 163 1.23 2.33 0.09
C MET A 163 0.12 3.29 -0.31
N ALA A 164 0.32 4.60 -0.13
CA ALA A 164 -0.64 5.62 -0.52
C ALA A 164 -0.91 5.58 -2.03
N HIS A 165 0.13 5.49 -2.88
CA HIS A 165 -0.05 5.32 -4.32
C HIS A 165 -0.80 4.03 -4.70
N LEU A 166 -0.47 2.91 -4.06
CA LEU A 166 -1.18 1.64 -4.29
C LEU A 166 -2.64 1.71 -3.83
N ALA A 167 -2.93 2.42 -2.74
CA ALA A 167 -4.29 2.66 -2.27
C ALA A 167 -5.06 3.51 -3.28
N MET A 168 -4.47 4.60 -3.79
CA MET A 168 -5.09 5.41 -4.86
C MET A 168 -5.44 4.56 -6.08
N HIS A 169 -4.49 3.73 -6.54
CA HIS A 169 -4.70 2.89 -7.71
C HIS A 169 -5.78 1.82 -7.47
N ILE A 170 -5.72 1.08 -6.36
CA ILE A 170 -6.61 -0.08 -6.14
C ILE A 170 -7.97 0.34 -5.58
N ALA A 171 -8.01 1.30 -4.66
CA ALA A 171 -9.21 1.68 -3.91
C ALA A 171 -10.02 2.78 -4.61
N TRP A 172 -9.35 3.65 -5.37
CA TRP A 172 -9.95 4.82 -6.02
C TRP A 172 -9.88 4.78 -7.55
N ASP A 173 -9.30 3.74 -8.14
CA ASP A 173 -9.06 3.63 -9.58
C ASP A 173 -8.35 4.87 -10.16
N SER A 174 -7.42 5.41 -9.38
CA SER A 174 -6.72 6.66 -9.70
C SER A 174 -5.22 6.46 -9.66
N VAL A 175 -4.57 6.69 -10.80
CA VAL A 175 -3.11 6.71 -10.90
C VAL A 175 -2.62 8.07 -10.43
N ALA A 176 -2.34 8.16 -9.14
CA ALA A 176 -1.60 9.29 -8.57
C ALA A 176 -0.10 8.96 -8.63
N GLY A 177 0.69 9.70 -9.40
CA GLY A 177 2.15 9.48 -9.49
C GLY A 177 2.60 8.55 -10.62
N ILE A 178 3.53 7.63 -10.32
CA ILE A 178 4.24 6.74 -11.26
C ILE A 178 3.36 5.57 -11.73
#